data_AF-A0A328NWU7-F1
#
_entry.id   AF-A0A328NWU7-F1
#
_cell.length_a   1.000
_cell.length_b   1.000
_cell.length_c   1.000
_cell.angle_alpha   90.00
_cell.angle_beta   90.00
_cell.angle_gamma   90.00
#
_symmetry.space_group_name_H-M   'P 1'
#
loop_
_entity.id
_entity.type
_entity.pdbx_description
1 polymer ?
#
loop_
_entity_poly.entity_id
_entity_poly.type
_entity_poly.pdbx_seq_one_letter_code
_entity_poly.pdbx_strand_id
1 'polypeptide(L)'
;MALRSHYYLSIADLAHARGPVPSLSYDGAGPDDLAAAVQEALRTPSLFERWRAMQEEPDEVDPALGATDAAATVSAHVHDLRIDVDLITDLPMSIVRHRLNLLIGSNWQLRDMRKA
;
A
#
# COMPACT_ATOMS: atom_id res chain seq x y z
N MET A 1 -2.70 -3.31 23.43
CA MET A 1 -3.18 -3.93 22.17
C MET A 1 -3.26 -2.83 21.13
N ALA A 2 -2.48 -2.91 20.06
CA ALA A 2 -2.64 -1.98 18.95
C ALA A 2 -4.02 -2.18 18.32
N LEU A 3 -4.78 -1.11 18.11
CA LEU A 3 -6.10 -1.20 17.51
C LEU A 3 -5.93 -1.43 16.00
N ARG A 4 -6.31 -2.61 15.52
CA ARG A 4 -6.25 -2.92 14.09
C ARG A 4 -7.43 -2.29 13.37
N SER A 5 -7.15 -1.83 12.16
CA SER A 5 -8.13 -1.25 11.25
C SER A 5 -8.27 -2.14 10.02
N HIS A 6 -9.49 -2.31 9.57
CA HIS A 6 -9.84 -2.94 8.32
C HIS A 6 -10.22 -1.86 7.31
N TYR A 7 -9.39 -1.66 6.30
CA TYR A 7 -9.60 -0.72 5.21
C TYR A 7 -10.14 -1.45 3.99
N TYR A 8 -11.24 -0.96 3.43
CA TYR A 8 -11.80 -1.43 2.17
C TYR A 8 -11.43 -0.41 1.09
N LEU A 9 -10.64 -0.83 0.12
CA LEU A 9 -10.15 0.02 -0.96
C LEU A 9 -10.70 -0.47 -2.30
N SER A 10 -10.79 0.42 -3.28
CA SER A 10 -11.09 0.02 -4.65
C SER A 10 -10.18 0.71 -5.65
N ILE A 11 -9.78 -0.01 -6.68
CA ILE A 11 -8.92 0.45 -7.78
C ILE A 11 -9.70 0.27 -9.07
N ALA A 12 -9.98 1.38 -9.76
CA ALA A 12 -10.80 1.37 -10.96
C ALA A 12 -10.07 0.76 -12.17
N ASP A 13 -8.75 0.96 -12.26
CA ASP A 13 -7.95 0.52 -13.39
C ASP A 13 -6.59 0.02 -12.91
N LEU A 14 -6.50 -1.27 -12.59
CA LEU A 14 -5.25 -1.90 -12.16
C LEU A 14 -4.20 -1.93 -13.29
N ALA A 15 -4.64 -2.00 -14.55
CA ALA A 15 -3.72 -2.09 -15.69
C ALA A 15 -2.85 -0.84 -15.82
N HIS A 16 -3.40 0.33 -15.50
CA HIS A 16 -2.67 1.60 -15.51
C HIS A 16 -2.24 2.09 -14.12
N ALA A 17 -2.52 1.32 -13.06
CA ALA A 17 -2.14 1.69 -11.70
C ALA A 17 -0.63 1.50 -11.49
N ARG A 18 0.12 2.60 -11.54
CA ARG A 18 1.58 2.61 -11.32
C ARG A 18 1.95 3.81 -10.46
N GLY A 19 2.95 3.62 -9.60
CA GLY A 19 3.54 4.68 -8.81
C GLY A 19 4.31 5.70 -9.65
N PRO A 20 4.68 6.84 -9.05
CA PRO A 20 5.43 7.89 -9.74
C PRO A 20 6.85 7.48 -10.10
N VAL A 21 7.42 6.50 -9.39
CA VAL A 21 8.78 6.00 -9.61
C VAL A 21 8.68 4.56 -10.12
N PRO A 22 9.06 4.29 -11.39
CA PRO A 22 8.93 2.96 -11.99
C PRO A 22 9.63 1.85 -11.20
N SER A 23 10.80 2.12 -10.63
CA SER A 23 11.57 1.13 -9.86
C SER A 23 10.95 0.75 -8.50
N LEU A 24 10.00 1.54 -8.01
CA LEU A 24 9.24 1.29 -6.77
C LEU A 24 7.82 0.79 -7.04
N SER A 25 7.38 0.90 -8.30
CA SER A 25 6.01 0.59 -8.67
C SER A 25 5.76 -0.91 -8.67
N TYR A 26 4.50 -1.27 -8.49
CA TYR A 26 4.01 -2.62 -8.73
C TYR A 26 4.18 -3.00 -10.21
N ASP A 27 4.65 -4.23 -10.47
CA ASP A 27 4.90 -4.76 -11.82
C ASP A 27 4.06 -6.02 -12.16
N GLY A 28 3.19 -6.46 -11.25
CA GLY A 28 2.35 -7.64 -11.48
C GLY A 28 1.23 -7.42 -12.50
N ALA A 29 0.49 -8.50 -12.78
CA ALA A 29 -0.57 -8.51 -13.78
C ALA A 29 -1.99 -8.68 -13.21
N GLY A 30 -2.13 -9.11 -11.95
CA GLY A 30 -3.42 -9.43 -11.34
C GLY A 30 -3.63 -8.95 -9.90
N PRO A 31 -4.86 -9.11 -9.38
CA PRO A 31 -5.22 -8.73 -8.02
C PRO A 31 -4.37 -9.46 -6.96
N ASP A 32 -4.09 -10.76 -7.15
CA ASP A 32 -3.27 -11.52 -6.20
C ASP A 32 -1.84 -10.97 -6.09
N ASP A 33 -1.22 -10.61 -7.22
CA ASP A 33 0.11 -9.98 -7.23
C ASP A 33 0.07 -8.62 -6.52
N LEU A 34 -1.01 -7.85 -6.74
CA LEU A 34 -1.19 -6.56 -6.07
C LEU A 34 -1.29 -6.75 -4.56
N ALA A 35 -2.11 -7.71 -4.11
CA ALA A 35 -2.27 -8.00 -2.69
C ALA A 35 -0.93 -8.39 -2.06
N ALA A 36 -0.16 -9.26 -2.73
CA ALA A 36 1.18 -9.64 -2.29
C ALA A 36 2.13 -8.43 -2.20
N ALA A 37 2.14 -7.57 -3.22
CA ALA A 37 2.99 -6.38 -3.25
C ALA A 37 2.65 -5.36 -2.14
N VAL A 38 1.36 -5.09 -1.93
CA VAL A 38 0.91 -4.19 -0.84
C VAL A 38 1.20 -4.81 0.52
N GLN A 39 0.96 -6.11 0.69
CA GLN A 39 1.25 -6.81 1.94
C GLN A 39 2.74 -6.73 2.28
N GLU A 40 3.61 -7.03 1.31
CA GLU A 40 5.06 -6.94 1.50
C GLU A 40 5.49 -5.51 1.87
N ALA A 41 4.97 -4.50 1.18
CA ALA A 41 5.27 -3.10 1.45
C ALA A 41 4.82 -2.58 2.83
N LEU A 42 3.85 -3.25 3.46
CA LEU A 42 3.42 -2.95 4.82
C LEU A 42 4.18 -3.77 5.87
N ARG A 43 4.60 -5.00 5.52
CA ARG A 43 5.33 -5.89 6.42
C ARG A 43 6.82 -5.56 6.51
N THR A 44 7.41 -5.02 5.44
CA THR A 44 8.85 -4.73 5.38
C THR A 44 9.14 -3.27 5.08
N PRO A 45 10.25 -2.71 5.63
CA PRO A 45 10.62 -1.33 5.38
C PRO A 45 11.29 -1.14 4.01
N SER A 46 11.56 -2.22 3.28
CA SER A 46 12.35 -2.22 2.03
C SER A 46 11.86 -1.22 0.99
N LEU A 47 10.54 -1.10 0.78
CA LEU A 47 9.99 -0.14 -0.16
C LEU A 47 10.22 1.31 0.30
N PHE A 48 10.01 1.56 1.60
CA PHE A 48 10.22 2.87 2.21
C PHE A 48 11.70 3.28 2.18
N GLU A 49 12.61 2.38 2.54
CA GLU A 49 14.05 2.67 2.54
C GLU A 49 14.55 2.98 1.13
N ARG A 50 14.09 2.23 0.12
CA ARG A 50 14.42 2.52 -1.28
C ARG A 50 13.89 3.87 -1.74
N TRP A 51 12.66 4.24 -1.35
CA TRP A 51 12.10 5.56 -1.63
C TRP A 51 12.85 6.67 -0.89
N ARG A 52 13.16 6.46 0.40
CA ARG A 52 13.88 7.39 1.26
C ARG A 52 15.26 7.70 0.67
N ALA A 53 15.99 6.67 0.21
CA ALA A 53 17.30 6.82 -0.43
C ALA A 53 17.27 7.59 -1.76
N MET A 54 16.08 7.79 -2.37
CA MET A 54 15.91 8.60 -3.57
C MET A 54 15.59 10.07 -3.27
N GLN A 55 15.34 10.43 -2.01
CA GLN A 55 15.10 11.82 -1.62
C GLN A 55 16.42 12.60 -1.64
N GLU A 56 16.35 13.92 -1.88
CA GLU A 56 17.53 14.80 -1.86
C GLU A 56 18.22 14.79 -0.50
N GLU A 57 17.42 14.78 0.58
CA GLU A 57 17.90 14.73 1.97
C GLU A 57 17.26 13.51 2.68
N PRO A 58 17.82 12.30 2.51
CA PRO A 58 17.23 11.07 3.06
C PRO A 58 17.18 11.09 4.59
N ASP A 59 18.13 11.74 5.24
CA ASP A 59 18.21 11.82 6.70
C ASP A 59 17.14 12.72 7.33
N GLU A 60 16.59 13.66 6.56
CA GLU A 60 15.51 14.56 7.01
C GLU A 60 14.10 13.92 6.89
N VAL A 61 13.98 12.81 6.15
CA VAL A 61 12.73 12.07 6.01
C VAL A 61 12.31 11.50 7.36
N ASP A 62 11.08 11.82 7.78
CA ASP A 62 10.51 11.34 9.03
C ASP A 62 10.57 9.80 9.15
N PRO A 63 11.31 9.25 10.13
CA PRO A 63 11.40 7.80 10.31
C PRO A 63 10.06 7.15 10.66
N ALA A 64 9.07 7.90 11.17
CA ALA A 64 7.74 7.38 11.45
C ALA A 64 6.99 6.94 10.18
N LEU A 65 7.32 7.49 9.00
CA LEU A 65 6.81 7.00 7.71
C LEU A 65 7.31 5.59 7.36
N GLY A 66 8.39 5.15 8.00
CA GLY A 66 8.98 3.83 7.87
C GLY A 66 8.34 2.74 8.73
N ALA A 67 7.26 3.03 9.47
CA ALA A 67 6.61 2.01 10.29
C ALA A 67 6.07 0.83 9.45
N THR A 68 6.12 -0.35 10.05
CA THR A 68 5.75 -1.64 9.43
C THR A 68 4.88 -2.46 10.37
N ASP A 69 4.02 -3.30 9.81
CA ASP A 69 3.19 -4.26 10.53
C ASP A 69 3.42 -5.66 9.94
N ALA A 70 4.25 -6.46 10.62
CA ALA A 70 4.60 -7.81 10.18
C ALA A 70 3.40 -8.76 10.08
N ALA A 71 2.27 -8.43 10.72
CA ALA A 71 1.04 -9.21 10.70
C ALA A 71 -0.09 -8.49 9.95
N ALA A 72 0.24 -7.53 9.08
CA ALA A 72 -0.68 -6.95 8.11
C ALA A 72 -1.12 -8.02 7.11
N THR A 73 -2.39 -8.05 6.75
CA THR A 73 -2.94 -8.98 5.75
C THR A 73 -3.66 -8.21 4.66
N VAL A 74 -3.41 -8.58 3.41
CA VAL A 74 -4.04 -7.97 2.24
C VAL A 74 -4.64 -9.05 1.37
N SER A 75 -5.87 -8.81 0.95
CA SER A 75 -6.58 -9.62 -0.03
C SER A 75 -7.06 -8.69 -1.12
N ALA A 76 -7.02 -9.12 -2.38
CA ALA A 76 -7.59 -8.37 -3.48
C ALA A 76 -8.37 -9.30 -4.38
N HIS A 77 -9.49 -8.81 -4.92
CA HIS A 77 -10.34 -9.59 -5.81
C HIS A 77 -10.96 -8.70 -6.89
N VAL A 78 -11.22 -9.29 -8.05
CA VAL A 78 -11.96 -8.61 -9.11
C VAL A 78 -13.43 -8.52 -8.68
N HIS A 79 -13.98 -7.32 -8.70
CA HIS A 79 -15.39 -7.07 -8.49
C HIS A 79 -15.92 -6.23 -9.65
N ASP A 80 -16.49 -6.91 -10.66
CA ASP A 80 -16.96 -6.30 -11.91
C ASP A 80 -15.81 -5.61 -12.67
N LEU A 81 -15.91 -4.30 -12.95
CA LEU A 81 -14.89 -3.52 -13.67
C LEU A 81 -13.77 -2.94 -12.78
N ARG A 82 -13.70 -3.31 -11.49
CA ARG A 82 -12.71 -2.78 -10.55
C ARG A 82 -12.10 -3.88 -9.69
N ILE A 83 -11.00 -3.54 -9.01
CA ILE A 83 -10.39 -4.40 -7.99
C ILE A 83 -10.78 -3.86 -6.62
N ASP A 84 -11.37 -4.70 -5.79
CA ASP A 84 -11.61 -4.40 -4.38
C ASP A 84 -10.49 -5.05 -3.55
N VAL A 85 -10.00 -4.30 -2.55
CA VAL A 85 -8.87 -4.69 -1.70
C VAL A 85 -9.29 -4.57 -0.24
N ASP A 86 -9.15 -5.68 0.48
CA ASP A 86 -9.37 -5.80 1.91
C ASP A 86 -8.01 -5.79 2.61
N LEU A 87 -7.78 -4.77 3.44
CA LEU A 87 -6.51 -4.59 4.15
C LEU A 87 -6.77 -4.54 5.65
N ILE A 88 -6.11 -5.42 6.41
CA ILE A 88 -6.11 -5.39 7.87
C ILE A 88 -4.70 -5.07 8.35
N THR A 89 -4.56 -4.00 9.13
CA THR A 89 -3.27 -3.58 9.71
C THR A 89 -3.47 -2.72 10.96
N ASP A 90 -2.47 -2.63 11.83
CA ASP A 90 -2.42 -1.61 12.89
C ASP A 90 -1.78 -0.28 12.43
N LEU A 91 -1.32 -0.21 11.17
CA LEU A 91 -0.76 1.01 10.60
C LEU A 91 -1.85 2.08 10.37
N PRO A 92 -1.53 3.35 10.63
CA PRO A 92 -2.42 4.46 10.32
C PRO A 92 -2.57 4.64 8.81
N MET A 93 -3.74 5.15 8.40
CA MET A 93 -4.08 5.36 6.99
C MET A 93 -3.08 6.25 6.24
N SER A 94 -2.35 7.15 6.92
CA SER A 94 -1.29 7.96 6.33
C SER A 94 -0.14 7.11 5.76
N ILE A 95 0.28 6.08 6.49
CA ILE A 95 1.35 5.17 6.08
C ILE A 95 0.85 4.24 4.98
N VAL A 96 -0.36 3.68 5.14
CA VAL A 96 -1.01 2.86 4.11
C VAL A 96 -1.12 3.62 2.79
N ARG A 97 -1.65 4.85 2.83
CA ARG A 97 -1.75 5.75 1.67
C ARG A 97 -0.40 5.96 1.00
N HIS A 98 0.65 6.21 1.78
CA HIS A 98 1.98 6.42 1.25
C HIS A 98 2.49 5.16 0.52
N ARG A 99 2.36 3.96 1.10
CA ARG A 99 2.76 2.70 0.44
C ARG A 99 1.97 2.45 -0.85
N LEU A 100 0.65 2.66 -0.83
CA LEU A 100 -0.19 2.53 -2.02
C LEU A 100 0.24 3.52 -3.12
N ASN A 101 0.50 4.77 -2.78
CA ASN A 101 0.92 5.77 -3.75
C ASN A 101 2.28 5.44 -4.40
N LEU A 102 3.21 4.83 -3.66
CA LEU A 102 4.48 4.36 -4.22
C LEU A 102 4.31 3.19 -5.17
N LEU A 103 3.38 2.26 -4.88
CA LEU A 103 3.17 1.06 -5.69
C LEU A 103 2.30 1.31 -6.92
N ILE A 104 1.14 1.94 -6.72
CA ILE A 104 0.05 2.00 -7.70
C ILE A 104 -0.43 3.43 -8.00
N GLY A 105 0.23 4.44 -7.42
CA GLY A 105 -0.15 5.84 -7.59
C GLY A 105 -1.41 6.21 -6.82
N SER A 106 -2.03 7.33 -7.19
CA SER A 106 -3.22 7.88 -6.51
C SER A 106 -4.55 7.34 -7.02
N ASN A 107 -4.55 6.39 -7.97
CA ASN A 107 -5.74 5.91 -8.68
C ASN A 107 -6.51 4.82 -7.89
N TRP A 108 -6.71 5.06 -6.61
CA TRP A 108 -7.47 4.19 -5.70
C TRP A 108 -8.36 5.04 -4.78
N GLN A 109 -9.39 4.41 -4.23
CA GLN A 109 -10.34 5.06 -3.35
C GLN A 109 -10.51 4.25 -2.07
N LEU A 110 -10.51 4.92 -0.92
CA LEU A 110 -10.96 4.33 0.34
C LEU A 110 -12.49 4.30 0.34
N ARG A 111 -13.06 3.10 0.40
CA ARG A 111 -14.51 2.86 0.41
C ARG A 111 -15.08 2.90 1.81
N ASP A 112 -14.43 2.22 2.73
CA ASP A 112 -14.87 2.11 4.12
C ASP A 112 -13.67 1.81 5.04
N MET A 113 -13.81 2.11 6.32
CA MET A 113 -12.83 1.80 7.35
C MET A 113 -13.56 1.32 8.60
N ARG A 114 -13.18 0.15 9.09
CA ARG A 114 -13.75 -0.46 10.30
C ARG A 114 -12.66 -0.81 11.29
N LYS A 115 -13.02 -0.99 12.55
CA LYS A 115 -12.15 -1.67 13.52
C LYS A 115 -12.14 -3.16 13.19
N ALA A 116 -10.95 -3.76 13.16
CA ALA A 116 -10.76 -5.19 12.90
C ALA A 116 -10.81 -5.99 14.20
#